data_AF-A0A7S0P969-F1
#
_entry.id   AF-A0A7S0P969-F1
#
_cell.length_a   1.000
_cell.length_b   1.000
_cell.length_c   1.000
_cell.angle_alpha   90.00
_cell.angle_beta   90.00
_cell.angle_gamma   90.00
#
_symmetry.space_group_name_H-M   'P 1'
#
loop_
_entity.id
_entity.type
_entity.pdbx_description
1 polymer ?
#
loop_
_entity_poly.entity_id
_entity_poly.type
_entity_poly.pdbx_seq_one_letter_code
_entity_poly.pdbx_strand_id
1 'polypeptide(L)'
;VRRVQSWRLFCNKLWNASRFVLAGVEAQAAPAGATQPAAAAGVGAAGPLGPRHAVLTEDLAAALPLPARWLLHRAAVATADVNTAFATFDLGAGAARAQAFVQADLCDVAIEWCKPSLSVQPAGGETGAPAEASAARREEAAATAAALAVALDAALRLLHPMMPFVTEELWQRLHRTGLEGAMD
;
A
#
# COMPACT_ATOMS: atom_id res chain seq x y z
N VAL A 1 -29.32 13.21 3.23
CA VAL A 1 -28.21 14.19 3.20
C VAL A 1 -26.95 13.68 3.92
N ARG A 2 -26.99 13.33 5.22
CA ARG A 2 -25.77 12.93 5.99
C ARG A 2 -24.99 11.74 5.42
N ARG A 3 -25.66 10.68 4.93
CA ARG A 3 -24.99 9.52 4.31
C ARG A 3 -24.22 9.89 3.04
N VAL A 4 -24.81 10.69 2.16
CA VAL A 4 -24.14 11.16 0.92
C VAL A 4 -22.90 12.01 1.24
N GLN A 5 -22.99 12.87 2.25
CA GLN A 5 -21.84 13.64 2.71
C GLN A 5 -20.74 12.74 3.28
N SER A 6 -21.09 11.71 4.06
CA SER A 6 -20.14 10.73 4.58
C SER A 6 -19.39 10.01 3.46
N TRP A 7 -20.08 9.55 2.41
CA TRP A 7 -19.44 8.93 1.24
C TRP A 7 -18.50 9.88 0.51
N ARG A 8 -18.88 11.14 0.31
CA ARG A 8 -18.00 12.14 -0.31
C ARG A 8 -16.73 12.38 0.51
N LEU A 9 -16.85 12.48 1.84
CA LEU A 9 -15.70 12.62 2.73
C LEU A 9 -14.80 11.39 2.69
N PHE A 10 -15.39 10.20 2.63
CA PHE A 10 -14.65 8.95 2.47
C PHE A 10 -13.85 8.91 1.16
N CYS A 11 -14.46 9.27 0.02
CA CYS A 11 -13.74 9.35 -1.25
C CYS A 11 -12.55 10.31 -1.20
N ASN A 12 -12.71 11.47 -0.54
CA ASN A 12 -11.60 12.41 -0.33
C ASN A 12 -10.48 11.81 0.54
N LYS A 13 -10.84 11.05 1.58
CA LYS A 13 -9.85 10.34 2.42
C LYS A 13 -9.10 9.29 1.61
N LEU A 14 -9.80 8.47 0.82
CA LEU A 14 -9.20 7.47 -0.06
C LEU A 14 -8.25 8.10 -1.11
N TRP A 15 -8.65 9.23 -1.69
CA TRP A 15 -7.82 9.99 -2.61
C TRP A 15 -6.53 10.49 -1.95
N ASN A 16 -6.64 11.10 -0.77
CA ASN A 16 -5.48 11.62 -0.04
C ASN A 16 -4.53 10.49 0.40
N ALA A 17 -5.07 9.37 0.87
CA ALA A 17 -4.28 8.18 1.20
C ALA A 17 -3.53 7.66 -0.04
N SER A 18 -4.20 7.57 -1.18
CA SER A 18 -3.59 7.13 -2.44
C SER A 18 -2.44 8.04 -2.86
N ARG A 19 -2.63 9.36 -2.80
CA ARG A 19 -1.56 10.33 -3.10
C ARG A 19 -0.35 10.17 -2.19
N PHE A 20 -0.56 9.93 -0.89
CA PHE A 20 0.53 9.70 0.06
C PHE A 20 1.32 8.43 -0.29
N VAL A 21 0.61 7.33 -0.56
CA VAL A 21 1.25 6.05 -0.91
C VAL A 21 2.02 6.16 -2.22
N LEU A 22 1.45 6.78 -3.27
CA LEU A 22 2.12 7.00 -4.55
C LEU A 22 3.42 7.80 -4.39
N ALA A 23 3.36 8.92 -3.66
CA ALA A 23 4.55 9.72 -3.38
C ALA A 23 5.62 8.95 -2.61
N GLY A 24 5.21 8.08 -1.68
CA GLY A 24 6.11 7.19 -0.94
C GLY A 24 6.77 6.13 -1.84
N VAL A 25 6.03 5.56 -2.79
CA VAL A 25 6.57 4.60 -3.76
C VAL A 25 7.53 5.28 -4.73
N GLU A 26 7.16 6.45 -5.26
CA GLU A 26 8.01 7.24 -6.17
C GLU A 26 9.31 7.68 -5.50
N ALA A 27 9.27 8.08 -4.22
CA ALA A 27 10.46 8.46 -3.47
C ALA A 27 11.45 7.30 -3.27
N GLN A 28 10.96 6.05 -3.31
CA GLN A 28 11.76 4.84 -3.14
C GLN A 28 12.01 4.10 -4.46
N ALA A 29 11.52 4.62 -5.59
CA ALA A 29 11.82 4.08 -6.90
C ALA A 29 13.33 4.23 -7.16
N ALA A 30 14.01 3.11 -7.40
CA ALA A 30 15.42 3.13 -7.73
C ALA A 30 15.62 3.76 -9.12
N PRO A 31 16.75 4.44 -9.38
CA PRO A 31 17.07 4.90 -10.73
C PRO A 31 17.11 3.71 -11.69
N ALA A 32 16.61 3.90 -12.92
CA ALA A 32 16.51 2.87 -13.96
C ALA A 32 17.81 2.04 -14.04
N GLY A 33 17.70 0.73 -13.76
CA GLY A 33 18.83 -0.22 -13.77
C GLY A 33 19.34 -0.71 -12.41
N ALA A 34 18.85 -0.23 -11.28
CA ALA A 34 19.21 -0.75 -9.95
C ALA A 34 18.27 -1.89 -9.50
N THR A 35 18.86 -2.98 -8.97
CA THR A 35 18.11 -4.14 -8.43
C THR A 35 17.19 -3.70 -7.30
N GLN A 36 15.87 -3.95 -7.42
CA GLN A 36 14.92 -3.72 -6.34
C GLN A 36 15.37 -4.49 -5.07
N PRO A 37 15.25 -3.89 -3.88
CA PRO A 37 15.63 -4.59 -2.64
C PRO A 37 14.82 -5.88 -2.51
N ALA A 38 15.47 -6.97 -2.09
CA ALA A 38 14.90 -8.32 -2.08
C ALA A 38 13.56 -8.41 -1.32
N ALA A 39 13.42 -7.63 -0.24
CA ALA A 39 12.17 -7.52 0.52
C ALA A 39 11.03 -6.82 -0.24
N ALA A 40 11.33 -5.83 -1.09
CA ALA A 40 10.33 -5.17 -1.94
C ALA A 40 10.01 -6.01 -3.20
N ALA A 41 10.99 -6.76 -3.72
CA ALA A 41 10.79 -7.66 -4.85
C ALA A 41 9.79 -8.79 -4.53
N GLY A 42 9.80 -9.34 -3.31
CA GLY A 42 8.80 -10.34 -2.91
C GLY A 42 7.39 -9.78 -2.71
N VAL A 43 7.27 -8.49 -2.36
CA VAL A 43 5.98 -7.81 -2.15
C VAL A 43 5.41 -7.23 -3.45
N GLY A 44 6.25 -7.02 -4.49
CA GLY A 44 5.86 -6.30 -5.70
C GLY A 44 6.39 -6.81 -7.06
N ALA A 45 7.05 -7.96 -7.15
CA ALA A 45 7.52 -8.45 -8.45
C ALA A 45 6.36 -8.99 -9.33
N ALA A 46 5.95 -8.18 -10.31
CA ALA A 46 6.26 -8.41 -11.73
C ALA A 46 5.17 -7.89 -12.69
N GLY A 47 5.20 -6.59 -13.03
CA GLY A 47 4.64 -6.11 -14.31
C GLY A 47 3.13 -6.25 -14.51
N PRO A 48 2.62 -5.93 -15.72
CA PRO A 48 1.28 -5.36 -15.92
C PRO A 48 0.11 -6.27 -15.54
N LEU A 49 0.35 -7.57 -15.37
CA LEU A 49 -0.62 -8.58 -14.93
C LEU A 49 0.03 -9.63 -13.99
N GLY A 50 1.12 -9.27 -13.30
CA GLY A 50 1.84 -10.12 -12.33
C GLY A 50 1.03 -10.54 -11.11
N PRO A 51 1.55 -11.47 -10.28
CA PRO A 51 0.74 -12.29 -9.38
C PRO A 51 -0.09 -11.38 -8.47
N ARG A 52 -1.40 -11.39 -8.70
CA ARG A 52 -2.40 -10.44 -8.17
C ARG A 52 -2.60 -10.51 -6.65
N HIS A 53 -1.78 -11.30 -5.98
CA HIS A 53 -1.77 -11.66 -4.59
C HIS A 53 -0.34 -12.16 -4.34
N ALA A 54 0.53 -11.26 -3.87
CA ALA A 54 1.83 -11.67 -3.35
C ALA A 54 1.55 -12.69 -2.24
N VAL A 55 1.82 -13.97 -2.50
CA VAL A 55 1.78 -14.99 -1.46
C VAL A 55 2.93 -14.65 -0.54
N LEU A 56 2.61 -14.16 0.65
CA LEU A 56 3.60 -13.93 1.68
C LEU A 56 4.12 -15.29 2.13
N THR A 57 5.21 -15.73 1.51
CA THR A 57 5.98 -16.88 2.02
C THR A 57 6.50 -16.54 3.41
N GLU A 58 6.71 -17.55 4.25
CA GLU A 58 7.21 -17.33 5.62
C GLU A 58 8.55 -16.58 5.61
N ASP A 59 9.42 -16.89 4.64
CA ASP A 59 10.71 -16.22 4.45
C ASP A 59 10.56 -14.74 4.09
N LEU A 60 9.62 -14.41 3.18
CA LEU A 60 9.33 -13.03 2.82
C LEU A 60 8.71 -12.27 4.00
N ALA A 61 7.79 -12.91 4.73
CA ALA A 61 7.20 -12.32 5.92
C ALA A 61 8.25 -12.07 7.01
N ALA A 62 9.25 -12.93 7.17
CA ALA A 62 10.35 -12.72 8.13
C ALA A 62 11.28 -11.57 7.74
N ALA A 63 11.47 -11.33 6.43
CA ALA A 63 12.28 -10.24 5.91
C ALA A 63 11.61 -8.85 5.97
N LEU A 64 10.30 -8.78 6.20
CA LEU A 64 9.56 -7.53 6.23
C LEU A 64 9.58 -6.85 7.62
N PRO A 65 9.63 -5.51 7.66
CA PRO A 65 9.45 -4.76 8.90
C PRO A 65 8.11 -5.10 9.58
N LEU A 66 8.09 -5.05 10.91
CA LEU A 66 6.89 -5.37 11.68
C LEU A 66 5.63 -4.57 11.23
N PRO A 67 5.71 -3.24 10.99
CA PRO A 67 4.57 -2.48 10.48
C PRO A 67 4.04 -2.98 9.12
N ALA A 68 4.95 -3.35 8.21
CA ALA A 68 4.61 -3.88 6.90
C ALA A 68 3.88 -5.22 7.02
N ARG A 69 4.40 -6.15 7.85
CA ARG A 69 3.77 -7.44 8.11
C ARG A 69 2.38 -7.30 8.72
N TRP A 70 2.26 -6.42 9.71
CA TRP A 70 0.98 -6.14 10.36
C TRP A 70 -0.04 -5.63 9.35
N LEU A 71 0.32 -4.63 8.53
CA LEU A 71 -0.59 -4.07 7.52
C LEU A 71 -1.06 -5.12 6.52
N LEU A 72 -0.15 -5.95 6.02
CA LEU A 72 -0.49 -7.00 5.07
C LEU A 72 -1.39 -8.08 5.69
N HIS A 73 -1.15 -8.45 6.95
CA HIS A 73 -2.06 -9.32 7.69
C HIS A 73 -3.45 -8.70 7.82
N ARG A 74 -3.57 -7.40 8.16
CA ARG A 74 -4.86 -6.71 8.23
C ARG A 74 -5.58 -6.67 6.88
N ALA A 75 -4.86 -6.48 5.78
CA ALA A 75 -5.43 -6.54 4.44
C ALA A 75 -5.99 -7.94 4.10
N ALA A 76 -5.27 -9.00 4.48
CA ALA A 76 -5.73 -10.38 4.30
C ALA A 76 -6.99 -10.69 5.12
N VAL A 77 -7.02 -10.26 6.40
CA VAL A 77 -8.19 -10.40 7.27
C VAL A 77 -9.40 -9.67 6.67
N ALA A 78 -9.23 -8.41 6.27
CA ALA A 78 -10.29 -7.62 5.64
C ALA A 78 -10.82 -8.28 4.36
N THR A 79 -9.93 -8.87 3.56
CA THR A 79 -10.31 -9.59 2.33
C THR A 79 -11.18 -10.81 2.64
N ALA A 80 -10.77 -11.65 3.60
CA ALA A 80 -11.55 -12.80 4.03
C ALA A 80 -12.93 -12.39 4.59
N ASP A 81 -12.94 -11.31 5.37
CA ASP A 81 -14.14 -10.77 5.98
C ASP A 81 -15.14 -10.22 4.95
N VAL A 82 -14.67 -9.51 3.92
CA VAL A 82 -15.51 -9.00 2.84
C VAL A 82 -16.02 -10.14 1.96
N ASN A 83 -15.15 -11.10 1.61
CA ASN A 83 -15.54 -12.27 0.82
C ASN A 83 -16.63 -13.09 1.51
N THR A 84 -16.52 -13.28 2.83
CA THR A 84 -17.54 -13.96 3.63
C THR A 84 -18.89 -13.22 3.56
N ALA A 85 -18.88 -11.90 3.76
CA ALA A 85 -20.09 -11.10 3.68
C ALA A 85 -20.74 -11.13 2.28
N PHE A 86 -19.93 -11.12 1.23
CA PHE A 86 -20.41 -11.19 -0.15
C PHE A 86 -20.96 -12.58 -0.49
N ALA A 87 -20.35 -13.65 0.02
CA ALA A 87 -20.85 -15.01 -0.16
C ALA A 87 -22.25 -15.20 0.48
N THR A 88 -22.56 -14.46 1.54
CA THR A 88 -23.88 -14.46 2.20
C THR A 88 -24.79 -13.32 1.72
N PHE A 89 -24.45 -12.63 0.63
CA PHE A 89 -25.17 -11.47 0.07
C PHE A 89 -25.37 -10.29 1.03
N ASP A 90 -24.60 -10.21 2.11
CA ASP A 90 -24.58 -9.04 3.01
C ASP A 90 -23.61 -7.98 2.49
N LEU A 91 -24.02 -7.30 1.42
CA LEU A 91 -23.23 -6.26 0.78
C LEU A 91 -23.01 -5.05 1.71
N GLY A 92 -23.94 -4.80 2.63
CA GLY A 92 -23.82 -3.73 3.62
C GLY A 92 -22.68 -3.97 4.59
N ALA A 93 -22.59 -5.19 5.14
CA ALA A 93 -21.48 -5.58 6.00
C ALA A 93 -20.15 -5.61 5.24
N GLY A 94 -20.14 -6.13 4.00
CA GLY A 94 -18.93 -6.14 3.16
C GLY A 94 -18.40 -4.73 2.90
N ALA A 95 -19.28 -3.78 2.53
CA ALA A 95 -18.89 -2.40 2.33
C ALA A 95 -18.34 -1.75 3.61
N ALA A 96 -19.00 -1.97 4.75
CA ALA A 96 -18.56 -1.43 6.04
C ALA A 96 -17.19 -2.00 6.45
N ARG A 97 -16.93 -3.29 6.23
CA ARG A 97 -15.65 -3.95 6.51
C ARG A 97 -14.51 -3.38 5.65
N ALA A 98 -14.76 -3.19 4.35
CA ALA A 98 -13.78 -2.58 3.45
C ALA A 98 -13.46 -1.12 3.84
N GLN A 99 -14.49 -0.34 4.20
CA GLN A 99 -14.29 1.02 4.69
C GLN A 99 -13.53 1.07 6.01
N ALA A 100 -13.84 0.16 6.94
CA ALA A 100 -13.16 0.06 8.22
C ALA A 100 -11.66 -0.24 8.06
N PHE A 101 -11.30 -1.15 7.15
CA PHE A 101 -9.91 -1.41 6.81
C PHE A 101 -9.20 -0.14 6.31
N VAL A 102 -9.80 0.56 5.34
CA VAL A 102 -9.20 1.80 4.79
C VAL A 102 -9.05 2.87 5.87
N GLN A 103 -10.07 3.07 6.69
CA GLN A 103 -10.08 4.12 7.69
C GLN A 103 -9.16 3.79 8.86
N ALA A 104 -9.44 2.69 9.56
CA ALA A 104 -8.81 2.37 10.84
C ALA A 104 -7.41 1.77 10.66
N ASP A 105 -7.23 0.86 9.70
CA ASP A 105 -5.96 0.14 9.58
C ASP A 105 -4.99 0.88 8.65
N LEU A 106 -5.43 1.23 7.44
CA LEU A 106 -4.56 1.87 6.44
C LEU A 106 -4.26 3.34 6.77
N CYS A 107 -5.29 4.16 7.02
CA CYS A 107 -5.08 5.59 7.22
C CYS A 107 -4.67 5.96 8.65
N ASP A 108 -5.41 5.49 9.65
CA ASP A 108 -5.23 5.96 11.03
C ASP A 108 -4.00 5.32 11.71
N VAL A 109 -3.62 4.10 11.33
CA VAL A 109 -2.46 3.39 11.91
C VAL A 109 -1.30 3.29 10.92
N ALA A 110 -1.49 2.64 9.77
CA ALA A 110 -0.36 2.29 8.90
C ALA A 110 0.35 3.54 8.35
N ILE A 111 -0.38 4.47 7.72
CA ILE A 111 0.20 5.70 7.18
C ILE A 111 0.90 6.50 8.29
N GLU A 112 0.30 6.62 9.47
CA GLU A 112 0.90 7.33 10.60
C GLU A 112 2.20 6.67 11.09
N TRP A 113 2.24 5.33 11.16
CA TRP A 113 3.45 4.58 11.52
C TRP A 113 4.55 4.65 10.46
N CYS A 114 4.19 4.78 9.18
CA CYS A 114 5.16 4.79 8.08
C CYS A 114 5.81 6.17 7.88
N LYS A 115 5.23 7.25 8.40
CA LYS A 115 5.74 8.63 8.22
C LYS A 115 7.22 8.78 8.59
N PRO A 116 7.73 8.29 9.73
CA PRO A 116 9.15 8.42 10.08
C PRO A 116 10.06 7.71 9.07
N SER A 117 9.69 6.49 8.66
CA SER A 117 10.45 5.69 7.70
C SER A 117 10.46 6.30 6.29
N LEU A 118 9.36 6.92 5.88
CA LEU A 118 9.24 7.57 4.56
C LEU A 118 9.78 9.01 4.52
N SER A 119 9.89 9.68 5.67
CA SER A 119 10.45 11.05 5.78
C SER A 119 11.97 11.13 5.64
N VAL A 120 12.65 10.01 5.32
CA VAL A 120 14.09 9.98 5.08
C VAL A 120 14.39 10.80 3.83
N GLN A 121 14.65 12.09 4.03
CA GLN A 121 15.13 12.99 2.98
C GLN A 121 16.46 12.47 2.43
N PRO A 122 16.70 12.60 1.11
CA PRO A 122 18.00 12.27 0.53
C PRO A 122 19.01 13.21 1.17
N ALA A 123 19.93 12.64 1.95
CA ALA A 123 21.07 13.24 2.63
C ALA A 123 21.36 14.72 2.25
N GLY A 124 20.56 15.62 2.82
CA GLY A 124 20.80 17.05 2.82
C GLY A 124 21.50 17.43 4.11
N GLY A 125 22.79 17.09 4.20
CA GLY A 125 23.75 17.73 5.10
C GLY A 125 23.52 17.59 6.61
N GLU A 126 23.55 16.37 7.17
CA GLU A 126 24.06 16.20 8.54
C GLU A 126 24.96 14.94 8.64
N THR A 127 26.10 15.17 9.26
CA THR A 127 27.35 14.41 9.24
C THR A 127 27.26 13.13 10.09
N GLY A 128 27.66 11.97 9.56
CA GLY A 128 28.28 10.92 10.36
C GLY A 128 27.54 9.59 10.64
N ALA A 129 26.39 9.30 10.02
CA ALA A 129 25.82 7.95 10.14
C ALA A 129 26.59 6.95 9.23
N PRO A 130 26.94 5.74 9.72
CA PRO A 130 27.63 4.74 8.90
C PRO A 130 26.78 4.38 7.66
N ALA A 131 27.43 4.24 6.50
CA ALA A 131 26.77 4.00 5.21
C ALA A 131 25.85 2.76 5.20
N GLU A 132 26.13 1.78 6.05
CA GLU A 132 25.29 0.59 6.25
C GLU A 132 23.95 0.93 6.95
N ALA A 133 23.96 1.82 7.94
CA ALA A 133 22.75 2.26 8.65
C ALA A 133 21.85 3.14 7.78
N SER A 134 22.39 3.81 6.74
CA SER A 134 21.59 4.54 5.75
C SER A 134 21.08 3.62 4.62
N ALA A 135 21.74 2.50 4.36
CA ALA A 135 21.25 1.47 3.44
C ALA A 135 20.10 0.66 4.06
N ALA A 136 20.26 0.16 5.29
CA ALA A 136 19.22 -0.58 6.00
C ALA A 136 17.93 0.24 6.19
N ARG A 137 18.03 1.54 6.49
CA ARG A 137 16.88 2.44 6.58
C ARG A 137 16.17 2.65 5.23
N ARG A 138 16.92 2.73 4.13
CA ARG A 138 16.33 2.80 2.78
C ARG A 138 15.62 1.51 2.41
N GLU A 139 16.20 0.36 2.74
CA GLU A 139 15.59 -0.94 2.52
C GLU A 139 14.28 -1.10 3.32
N GLU A 140 14.29 -0.73 4.60
CA GLU A 140 13.09 -0.71 5.44
C GLU A 140 12.00 0.24 4.88
N ALA A 141 12.40 1.43 4.43
CA ALA A 141 11.48 2.40 3.84
C ALA A 141 10.88 1.91 2.51
N ALA A 142 11.68 1.26 1.66
CA ALA A 142 11.23 0.64 0.42
C ALA A 142 10.26 -0.53 0.66
N ALA A 143 10.58 -1.41 1.62
CA ALA A 143 9.70 -2.50 2.03
C ALA A 143 8.36 -1.98 2.59
N THR A 144 8.41 -0.89 3.35
CA THR A 144 7.23 -0.21 3.90
C THR A 144 6.38 0.43 2.80
N ALA A 145 6.99 1.12 1.84
CA ALA A 145 6.30 1.69 0.68
C ALA A 145 5.62 0.61 -0.18
N ALA A 146 6.32 -0.51 -0.42
CA ALA A 146 5.77 -1.66 -1.14
C ALA A 146 4.56 -2.27 -0.41
N ALA A 147 4.65 -2.45 0.91
CA ALA A 147 3.53 -2.96 1.71
C ALA A 147 2.31 -2.02 1.69
N LEU A 148 2.53 -0.70 1.74
CA LEU A 148 1.47 0.29 1.58
C LEU A 148 0.82 0.23 0.19
N ALA A 149 1.61 0.04 -0.87
CA ALA A 149 1.09 -0.11 -2.23
C ALA A 149 0.21 -1.36 -2.38
N VAL A 150 0.66 -2.50 -1.85
CA VAL A 150 -0.14 -3.74 -1.86
C VAL A 150 -1.42 -3.60 -1.05
N ALA A 151 -1.34 -3.00 0.13
CA ALA A 151 -2.53 -2.76 0.96
C ALA A 151 -3.53 -1.80 0.29
N LEU A 152 -3.02 -0.79 -0.44
CA LEU A 152 -3.85 0.11 -1.22
C LEU A 152 -4.51 -0.59 -2.41
N ASP A 153 -3.80 -1.42 -3.18
CA ASP A 153 -4.38 -2.22 -4.26
C ASP A 153 -5.52 -3.10 -3.73
N ALA A 154 -5.28 -3.81 -2.61
CA ALA A 154 -6.30 -4.62 -1.95
C ALA A 154 -7.51 -3.76 -1.54
N ALA A 155 -7.30 -2.61 -0.91
CA ALA A 155 -8.38 -1.69 -0.53
C ALA A 155 -9.21 -1.25 -1.75
N LEU A 156 -8.57 -0.87 -2.86
CA LEU A 156 -9.26 -0.42 -4.06
C LEU A 156 -10.13 -1.52 -4.67
N ARG A 157 -9.62 -2.76 -4.70
CA ARG A 157 -10.39 -3.93 -5.19
C ARG A 157 -11.57 -4.26 -4.29
N LEU A 158 -11.37 -4.27 -2.96
CA LEU A 158 -12.45 -4.50 -2.01
C LEU A 158 -13.54 -3.42 -2.11
N LEU A 159 -13.15 -2.18 -2.43
CA LEU A 159 -14.07 -1.05 -2.56
C LEU A 159 -14.75 -0.95 -3.95
N HIS A 160 -14.18 -1.57 -4.98
CA HIS A 160 -14.61 -1.40 -6.37
C HIS A 160 -16.10 -1.70 -6.61
N PRO A 161 -16.70 -2.76 -6.04
CA PRO A 161 -18.13 -3.04 -6.21
C PRO A 161 -19.06 -1.93 -5.69
N MET A 162 -18.57 -1.07 -4.77
CA MET A 162 -19.33 0.05 -4.21
C MET A 162 -18.95 1.40 -4.83
N MET A 163 -17.70 1.60 -5.26
CA MET A 163 -17.19 2.88 -5.76
C MET A 163 -16.33 2.71 -7.03
N PRO A 164 -16.91 2.24 -8.14
CA PRO A 164 -16.16 1.76 -9.30
C PRO A 164 -15.30 2.85 -9.96
N PHE A 165 -15.83 4.07 -10.12
CA PHE A 165 -15.13 5.13 -10.84
C PHE A 165 -13.89 5.67 -10.10
N VAL A 166 -14.02 5.95 -8.80
CA VAL A 166 -12.91 6.48 -8.00
C VAL A 166 -11.85 5.41 -7.80
N THR A 167 -12.28 4.17 -7.54
CA THR A 167 -11.32 3.06 -7.34
C THR A 167 -10.57 2.74 -8.62
N GLU A 168 -11.24 2.72 -9.79
CA GLU A 168 -10.59 2.50 -11.08
C GLU A 168 -9.52 3.57 -11.38
N GLU A 169 -9.87 4.85 -11.24
CA GLU A 169 -8.92 5.94 -11.50
C GLU A 169 -7.69 5.88 -10.59
N LEU A 170 -7.88 5.56 -9.31
CA LEU A 170 -6.80 5.39 -8.36
C LEU A 170 -5.96 4.13 -8.65
N TRP A 171 -6.61 3.05 -9.06
CA TRP A 171 -5.98 1.78 -9.38
C TRP A 171 -5.07 1.90 -10.60
N GLN A 172 -5.53 2.58 -11.64
CA GLN A 172 -4.75 2.87 -12.85
C GLN A 172 -3.50 3.70 -12.53
N ARG A 173 -3.60 4.70 -11.64
CA ARG A 173 -2.45 5.51 -11.20
C ARG A 173 -1.42 4.67 -10.45
N LEU A 174 -1.88 3.84 -9.51
CA LEU A 174 -1.01 2.94 -8.76
C LEU A 174 -0.20 2.00 -9.64
N HIS A 175 -0.84 1.43 -10.68
CA HIS A 175 -0.18 0.50 -11.58
C HIS A 175 0.67 1.22 -12.64
N ARG A 176 0.34 2.47 -13.00
CA ARG A 176 1.18 3.26 -13.92
C ARG A 176 2.54 3.60 -13.31
N THR A 177 2.57 3.98 -12.03
CA THR A 177 3.83 4.25 -11.31
C THR A 177 4.75 3.00 -11.30
N GLY A 178 4.18 1.79 -11.29
CA GLY A 178 4.95 0.54 -11.41
C GLY A 178 5.38 0.18 -12.85
N LEU A 179 4.72 0.74 -13.87
CA LEU A 179 5.01 0.50 -15.29
C LEU A 179 6.02 1.49 -15.87
N GLU A 180 5.97 2.76 -15.45
CA GLU A 180 6.91 3.79 -15.91
C GLU A 180 8.35 3.49 -15.44
N GLY A 181 8.54 2.87 -14.27
CA GLY A 181 9.86 2.40 -13.81
C GLY A 181 10.43 1.19 -14.57
N ALA A 182 9.71 0.60 -15.52
CA ALA A 182 10.13 -0.58 -16.28
C ALA A 182 10.32 -0.33 -17.80
N MET A 183 10.03 0.89 -18.28
CA MET A 183 10.10 1.26 -19.70
C MET A 183 11.26 2.20 -20.07
N ASP A 184 12.04 2.67 -19.08
CA ASP A 184 13.30 3.39 -19.24
C ASP A 184 14.49 2.49 -18.84
#